data_AF-A0A352TAB5-F1
#
_entry.id   AF-A0A352TAB5-F1
#
_cell.length_a   1.000
_cell.length_b   1.000
_cell.length_c   1.000
_cell.angle_alpha   90.00
_cell.angle_beta   90.00
_cell.angle_gamma   90.00
#
_symmetry.space_group_name_H-M   'P 1'
#
loop_
_entity.id
_entity.type
_entity.pdbx_description
1 polymer ?
#
loop_
_entity_poly.entity_id
_entity_poly.type
_entity_poly.pdbx_seq_one_letter_code
_entity_poly.pdbx_strand_id
1 'polypeptide(L)'
;MALFKTGGRISAITKKIVLLIIFTGLILGAVTLYASYWSFTHRFRERYDATIQSICAAARECLPVENFDTYLSTHQSDAAYDDAMRILQDFVNKFELNMLYVSKVDGPDYTHITYLFNPVSLDGTYTAFPLGYEEEYVEPEFNGSAKKVFEKGEAIIRHTYKTRSGSHITAMLPVYNASGKIVAVVGAQKSIQEFIDAQNSFLNVILLISIVSVVSFFALFTVFFDRQFVHPLRLLTQETKRFASSGGEPDEAVKRIKNKDEIGDLSQSVIQMEEDIIRNVRELFKVSTEKERMATELSVASRIQLELLPTDYPPFPERHDFDLFASMSPAKEVGGDLYDYILLDDDHLMLVVGDVSGKGVPAALFMVVAKTLIASYATQGLSPSAIFEKTNKQLCAGNESNLFVTCWLALVTLSTGKMRFVNAGHPAPVLYHDGAFSFLKIKADCVLGVFEETPFTEHEITLSKGDRLFVYTDGVTEATNASDVLFGEERLMTALEGTQDLDAPRTIRSVRKHIDRFVSEAEQFDDITMLSFVLPA
;
A
#
# COMPACT_ATOMS: atom_id res chain seq x y z
N MET A 1 9.64 -14.05 37.81
CA MET A 1 9.17 -15.19 36.99
C MET A 1 7.64 -15.15 36.72
N ALA A 2 7.04 -13.96 36.58
CA ALA A 2 5.61 -13.79 36.27
C ALA A 2 5.33 -12.91 35.03
N LEU A 3 6.38 -12.43 34.35
CA LEU A 3 6.26 -11.56 33.16
C LEU A 3 6.25 -12.31 31.80
N PHE A 4 6.36 -13.64 31.81
CA PHE A 4 6.44 -14.46 30.58
C PHE A 4 5.18 -15.28 30.27
N LYS A 5 4.06 -15.07 30.98
CA LYS A 5 2.87 -15.93 30.86
C LYS A 5 1.75 -15.44 29.93
N THR A 6 1.95 -14.36 29.18
CA THR A 6 1.02 -13.95 28.11
C THR A 6 1.62 -14.28 26.75
N GLY A 7 1.16 -15.39 26.17
CA GLY A 7 1.58 -15.93 24.87
C GLY A 7 1.20 -15.06 23.67
N GLY A 8 1.70 -13.83 23.61
CA GLY A 8 1.80 -13.08 22.38
C GLY A 8 3.06 -13.53 21.65
N ARG A 9 2.93 -14.13 20.45
CA ARG A 9 4.07 -14.30 19.55
C ARG A 9 4.73 -12.93 19.35
N ILE A 10 5.89 -12.72 19.98
CA ILE A 10 6.73 -11.54 19.74
C ILE A 10 6.96 -11.48 18.23
N SER A 11 6.52 -10.39 17.60
CA SER A 11 6.66 -10.18 16.16
C SER A 11 8.12 -10.39 15.74
N ALA A 12 8.33 -10.95 14.55
CA ALA A 12 9.68 -11.18 14.01
C ALA A 12 10.51 -9.87 13.99
N ILE A 13 9.86 -8.72 13.81
CA ILE A 13 10.48 -7.39 13.83
C ILE A 13 10.97 -7.05 15.24
N THR A 14 10.14 -7.28 16.27
CA THR A 14 10.51 -7.04 17.67
C THR A 14 11.72 -7.89 18.08
N LYS A 15 11.80 -9.15 17.63
CA LYS A 15 12.97 -10.00 17.91
C LYS A 15 14.26 -9.44 17.29
N LYS A 16 14.20 -8.95 16.05
CA LYS A 16 15.37 -8.37 15.36
C LYS A 16 15.87 -7.09 16.03
N ILE A 17 14.95 -6.20 16.44
CA ILE A 17 15.29 -4.96 17.12
C ILE A 17 15.92 -5.25 18.49
N VAL A 18 15.34 -6.15 19.27
CA VAL A 18 15.91 -6.54 20.57
C VAL A 18 17.32 -7.13 20.41
N LEU A 19 17.52 -7.99 19.41
CA LEU A 19 18.84 -8.59 19.14
C LEU A 19 19.88 -7.52 18.75
N LEU A 20 19.50 -6.55 17.90
CA LEU A 20 20.37 -5.45 17.51
C LEU A 20 20.80 -4.63 18.72
N ILE A 21 19.88 -4.31 19.62
CA ILE A 21 20.17 -3.51 20.82
C ILE A 21 21.06 -4.27 21.80
N ILE A 22 20.84 -5.58 21.97
CA ILE A 22 21.75 -6.46 22.73
C ILE A 22 23.16 -6.39 22.15
N PHE A 23 23.27 -6.54 20.83
CA PHE A 23 24.57 -6.50 20.16
C PHE A 23 25.26 -5.14 20.33
N THR A 24 24.56 -4.03 20.12
CA THR A 24 25.11 -2.67 20.30
C THR A 24 25.50 -2.40 21.75
N GLY A 25 24.68 -2.83 22.73
CA GLY A 25 24.98 -2.68 24.15
C GLY A 25 26.23 -3.45 24.57
N LEU A 26 26.43 -4.66 24.05
CA LEU A 26 27.63 -5.45 24.31
C LEU A 26 28.89 -4.80 23.71
N ILE A 27 28.80 -4.26 22.48
CA ILE A 27 29.91 -3.54 21.86
C ILE A 27 30.29 -2.31 22.68
N LEU A 28 29.32 -1.49 23.08
CA LEU A 28 29.57 -0.29 23.87
C LEU A 28 30.17 -0.64 25.24
N GLY A 29 29.69 -1.71 25.88
CA GLY A 29 30.25 -2.25 27.11
C GLY A 29 31.72 -2.70 26.95
N ALA A 30 32.04 -3.39 25.86
CA ALA A 30 33.41 -3.80 25.58
C ALA A 30 34.36 -2.61 25.33
N VAL A 31 33.91 -1.60 24.57
CA VAL A 31 34.68 -0.39 24.27
C VAL A 31 34.96 0.41 25.54
N THR A 32 33.94 0.60 26.39
CA THR A 32 34.08 1.33 27.66
C THR A 32 34.99 0.61 28.64
N LEU A 33 34.90 -0.72 28.75
CA LEU A 33 35.78 -1.54 29.57
C LEU A 33 37.24 -1.42 29.09
N TYR A 34 37.47 -1.55 27.78
CA TYR A 34 38.78 -1.42 27.17
C TYR A 34 39.40 -0.04 27.40
N ALA A 35 38.65 1.04 27.13
CA ALA A 35 39.11 2.41 27.31
C ALA A 35 39.43 2.72 28.78
N SER A 36 38.60 2.24 29.71
CA SER A 36 38.80 2.41 31.16
C SER A 36 40.05 1.68 31.64
N TYR A 37 40.22 0.42 31.21
CA TYR A 37 41.40 -0.38 31.53
C TYR A 37 42.68 0.25 30.98
N TRP A 38 42.65 0.68 29.72
CA TRP A 38 43.78 1.32 29.06
C TRP A 38 44.17 2.62 29.78
N SER A 39 43.18 3.49 30.08
CA SER A 39 43.41 4.77 30.75
C SER A 39 43.99 4.59 32.15
N PHE A 40 43.45 3.66 32.94
CA PHE A 40 43.94 3.35 34.28
C PHE A 40 45.37 2.82 34.24
N THR A 41 45.63 1.81 33.40
CA THR A 41 46.93 1.14 33.31
C THR A 41 48.03 2.10 32.85
N HIS A 42 47.73 2.94 31.86
CA HIS A 42 48.70 3.87 31.29
C HIS A 42 49.11 4.95 32.29
N ARG A 43 48.14 5.65 32.89
CA ARG A 43 48.42 6.74 33.87
C ARG A 43 49.13 6.23 35.12
N PHE A 44 48.74 5.06 35.59
CA PHE A 44 49.30 4.49 36.80
C PHE A 44 50.74 4.01 36.59
N ARG A 45 51.02 3.41 35.42
CA ARG A 45 52.39 3.00 35.03
C ARG A 45 53.33 4.19 34.96
N GLU A 46 52.94 5.27 34.26
CA GLU A 46 53.77 6.49 34.17
C GLU A 46 54.13 7.05 35.56
N ARG A 47 53.18 7.02 36.50
CA ARG A 47 53.41 7.49 37.86
C ARG A 47 54.37 6.60 38.64
N TYR A 48 54.25 5.28 38.52
CA TYR A 48 55.14 4.33 39.19
C TYR A 48 56.57 4.41 38.64
N ASP A 49 56.71 4.47 37.31
CA ASP A 49 57.99 4.61 36.61
C ASP A 49 58.73 5.87 37.07
N ALA A 50 58.06 7.02 37.06
CA ALA A 50 58.64 8.28 37.53
C ALA A 50 59.05 8.24 39.01
N THR A 51 58.28 7.54 39.84
CA THR A 51 58.54 7.44 41.29
C THR A 51 59.79 6.61 41.57
N ILE A 52 59.89 5.40 41.01
CA ILE A 52 61.05 4.52 41.23
C ILE A 52 62.33 5.13 40.65
N GLN A 53 62.22 5.83 39.52
CA GLN A 53 63.35 6.54 38.92
C GLN A 53 63.82 7.70 39.82
N SER A 54 62.90 8.47 40.39
CA SER A 54 63.22 9.58 41.31
C SER A 54 63.88 9.07 42.60
N ILE A 55 63.41 7.94 43.14
CA ILE A 55 64.01 7.28 44.31
C ILE A 55 65.44 6.85 43.99
N CYS A 56 65.65 6.17 42.86
CA CYS A 56 66.96 5.70 42.43
C CYS A 56 67.93 6.88 42.17
N ALA A 57 67.44 7.96 41.57
CA ALA A 57 68.21 9.19 41.37
C ALA A 57 68.60 9.84 42.70
N ALA A 58 67.68 9.93 43.67
CA ALA A 58 67.98 10.49 44.99
C ALA A 58 69.00 9.63 45.76
N ALA A 59 68.87 8.30 45.69
CA ALA A 59 69.82 7.38 46.30
C ALA A 59 71.24 7.52 45.72
N ARG A 60 71.34 7.75 44.39
CA ARG A 60 72.62 7.99 43.71
C ARG A 60 73.40 9.17 44.30
N GLU A 61 72.71 10.26 44.63
CA GLU A 61 73.35 11.48 45.16
C GLU A 61 73.91 11.29 46.59
N CYS A 62 73.53 10.21 47.29
CA CYS A 62 74.02 9.90 48.63
C CYS A 62 75.26 9.01 48.63
N LEU A 63 75.81 8.64 47.46
CA LEU A 63 76.88 7.66 47.34
C LEU A 63 78.28 8.30 47.49
N PRO A 64 79.19 7.70 48.27
CA PRO A 64 80.59 8.13 48.36
C PRO A 64 81.41 7.62 47.16
N VAL A 65 81.07 8.09 45.95
CA VAL A 65 81.57 7.53 44.67
C VAL A 65 83.09 7.52 44.56
N GLU A 66 83.77 8.54 45.09
CA GLU A 66 85.24 8.66 45.01
C GLU A 66 85.99 7.53 45.73
N ASN A 67 85.34 6.84 46.67
CA ASN A 67 85.95 5.76 47.45
C ASN A 67 85.66 4.36 46.87
N PHE A 68 84.88 4.24 45.79
CA PHE A 68 84.42 2.95 45.26
C PHE A 68 85.56 2.00 44.89
N ASP A 69 86.61 2.49 44.21
CA ASP A 69 87.77 1.66 43.84
C ASP A 69 88.55 1.18 45.08
N THR A 70 88.59 1.99 46.14
CA THR A 70 89.20 1.62 47.43
C THR A 70 88.37 0.55 48.14
N TYR A 71 87.04 0.71 48.18
CA TYR A 71 86.16 -0.29 48.80
C TYR A 71 86.22 -1.64 48.07
N LEU A 72 86.25 -1.63 46.74
CA LEU A 72 86.34 -2.84 45.93
C LEU A 72 87.70 -3.55 46.02
N SER A 73 88.79 -2.81 46.22
CA SER A 73 90.14 -3.41 46.33
C SER A 73 90.48 -3.89 47.74
N THR A 74 89.95 -3.24 48.78
CA THR A 74 90.28 -3.54 50.18
C THR A 74 89.23 -4.37 50.90
N HIS A 75 87.98 -4.40 50.41
CA HIS A 75 86.82 -4.97 51.09
C HIS A 75 86.57 -4.41 52.51
N GLN A 76 87.05 -3.20 52.80
CA GLN A 76 86.88 -2.53 54.09
C GLN A 76 85.94 -1.33 53.96
N SER A 77 85.01 -1.17 54.91
CA SER A 77 84.16 0.02 55.02
C SER A 77 84.85 1.12 55.83
N ASP A 78 84.42 2.36 55.59
CA ASP A 78 84.76 3.53 56.39
C ASP A 78 83.48 4.24 56.88
N ALA A 79 83.63 5.37 57.60
CA ALA A 79 82.49 6.11 58.12
C ALA A 79 81.54 6.63 57.01
N ALA A 80 82.08 7.00 55.85
CA ALA A 80 81.27 7.47 54.72
C ALA A 80 80.45 6.34 54.09
N TYR A 81 81.01 5.12 54.03
CA TYR A 81 80.30 3.91 53.65
C TYR A 81 79.16 3.61 54.62
N ASP A 82 79.42 3.62 55.92
CA ASP A 82 78.41 3.29 56.94
C ASP A 82 77.26 4.31 56.95
N ASP A 83 77.55 5.60 56.78
CA ASP A 83 76.53 6.65 56.65
C ASP A 83 75.69 6.49 55.37
N ALA A 84 76.33 6.22 54.23
CA ALA A 84 75.63 5.96 52.98
C ALA A 84 74.75 4.71 53.08
N MET A 85 75.26 3.62 53.67
CA MET A 85 74.49 2.40 53.89
C MET A 85 73.25 2.65 54.76
N ARG A 86 73.39 3.43 55.83
CA ARG A 86 72.27 3.83 56.69
C ARG A 86 71.22 4.64 55.92
N ILE A 87 71.64 5.63 55.13
CA ILE A 87 70.74 6.44 54.30
C ILE A 87 70.02 5.55 53.28
N LEU A 88 70.73 4.68 52.57
CA LEU A 88 70.14 3.77 51.58
C LEU A 88 69.17 2.77 52.22
N GLN A 89 69.46 2.28 53.44
CA GLN A 89 68.51 1.46 54.19
C GLN A 89 67.25 2.25 54.57
N ASP A 90 67.37 3.54 54.92
CA ASP A 90 66.22 4.42 55.14
C ASP A 90 65.40 4.61 53.85
N PHE A 91 66.04 4.69 52.67
CA PHE A 91 65.33 4.69 51.39
C PHE A 91 64.54 3.40 51.18
N VAL A 92 65.16 2.24 51.43
CA VAL A 92 64.49 0.94 51.30
C VAL A 92 63.26 0.85 52.22
N ASN A 93 63.40 1.27 53.47
CA ASN A 93 62.30 1.22 54.44
C ASN A 93 61.20 2.24 54.13
N LYS A 94 61.56 3.50 53.88
CA LYS A 94 60.61 4.60 53.70
C LYS A 94 59.82 4.50 52.40
N PHE A 95 60.46 4.00 51.34
CA PHE A 95 59.82 3.82 50.05
C PHE A 95 59.37 2.39 49.80
N GLU A 96 59.45 1.51 50.80
CA GLU A 96 59.02 0.11 50.74
C GLU A 96 59.61 -0.59 49.49
N LEU A 97 60.92 -0.45 49.31
CA LEU A 97 61.63 -1.14 48.25
C LEU A 97 61.86 -2.60 48.65
N ASN A 98 61.82 -3.49 47.68
CA ASN A 98 62.28 -4.86 47.87
C ASN A 98 63.78 -4.86 48.18
N MET A 99 64.53 -4.09 47.39
CA MET A 99 65.96 -3.87 47.57
C MET A 99 66.42 -2.63 46.83
N LEU A 100 67.56 -2.10 47.27
CA LEU A 100 68.38 -1.16 46.53
C LEU A 100 69.77 -1.73 46.44
N TYR A 101 70.40 -1.65 45.27
CA TYR A 101 71.75 -2.12 45.08
C TYR A 101 72.59 -1.08 44.37
N VAL A 102 73.88 -1.07 44.68
CA VAL A 102 74.90 -0.36 43.93
C VAL A 102 75.94 -1.41 43.57
N SER A 103 76.14 -1.63 42.28
CA SER A 103 77.04 -2.66 41.82
C SER A 103 77.87 -2.21 40.62
N LYS A 104 79.07 -2.76 40.55
CA LYS A 104 79.88 -2.73 39.34
C LYS A 104 79.52 -3.96 38.51
N VAL A 105 79.37 -3.79 37.20
CA VAL A 105 79.07 -4.91 36.29
C VAL A 105 80.16 -4.95 35.23
N ASP A 106 80.89 -6.06 35.18
CA ASP A 106 82.05 -6.26 34.33
C ASP A 106 81.91 -7.54 33.46
N GLY A 107 82.83 -7.72 32.51
CA GLY A 107 82.87 -8.85 31.57
C GLY A 107 82.24 -8.57 30.20
N PRO A 108 82.57 -9.34 29.16
CA PRO A 108 82.15 -9.07 27.77
C PRO A 108 80.63 -9.07 27.56
N ASP A 109 79.88 -9.75 28.45
CA ASP A 109 78.42 -9.88 28.41
C ASP A 109 77.72 -9.27 29.64
N TYR A 110 78.42 -8.46 30.45
CA TYR A 110 77.89 -7.82 31.67
C TYR A 110 77.29 -8.83 32.68
N THR A 111 77.89 -10.02 32.80
CA THR A 111 77.40 -11.12 33.66
C THR A 111 78.01 -11.14 35.05
N HIS A 112 79.14 -10.46 35.28
CA HIS A 112 79.81 -10.48 36.57
C HIS A 112 79.42 -9.22 37.35
N ILE A 113 78.76 -9.41 38.48
CA ILE A 113 78.27 -8.32 39.32
C ILE A 113 79.08 -8.32 40.62
N THR A 114 79.67 -7.18 40.96
CA THR A 114 80.30 -6.94 42.26
C THR A 114 79.49 -5.90 43.03
N TYR A 115 78.90 -6.28 44.16
CA TYR A 115 78.05 -5.40 44.96
C TYR A 115 78.86 -4.50 45.89
N LEU A 116 78.64 -3.19 45.81
CA LEU A 116 79.15 -2.21 46.77
C LEU A 116 78.15 -1.98 47.93
N PHE A 117 76.88 -1.81 47.58
CA PHE A 117 75.79 -1.63 48.54
C PHE A 117 74.63 -2.54 48.14
N ASN A 118 73.98 -3.20 49.11
CA ASN A 118 72.79 -4.01 48.86
C ASN A 118 71.84 -4.02 50.07
N PRO A 119 71.32 -2.86 50.52
CA PRO A 119 70.24 -2.84 51.50
C PRO A 119 68.97 -3.47 50.93
N VAL A 120 68.33 -4.30 51.74
CA VAL A 120 67.14 -5.06 51.35
C VAL A 120 66.01 -4.82 52.35
N SER A 121 64.79 -5.15 51.95
CA SER A 121 63.65 -5.15 52.86
C SER A 121 63.90 -6.08 54.05
N LEU A 122 63.50 -5.64 55.24
CA LEU A 122 63.65 -6.41 56.49
C LEU A 122 62.55 -7.48 56.68
N ASP A 123 61.69 -7.68 55.68
CA ASP A 123 60.61 -8.68 55.70
C ASP A 123 61.09 -10.14 55.52
N GLY A 124 62.39 -10.34 55.30
CA GLY A 124 63.01 -11.66 55.17
C GLY A 124 62.90 -12.28 53.78
N THR A 125 62.38 -11.55 52.79
CA THR A 125 62.22 -12.03 51.41
C THR A 125 63.54 -11.96 50.61
N TYR A 126 64.42 -11.04 50.97
CA TYR A 126 65.70 -10.79 50.30
C TYR A 126 66.85 -10.87 51.31
N THR A 127 68.01 -11.38 50.86
CA THR A 127 69.22 -11.47 51.66
C THR A 127 70.18 -10.36 51.26
N ALA A 128 70.66 -9.57 52.22
CA ALA A 128 71.67 -8.54 51.97
C ALA A 128 73.02 -9.17 51.63
N PHE A 129 73.67 -8.68 50.58
CA PHE A 129 75.02 -9.07 50.23
C PHE A 129 76.07 -8.16 50.88
N PRO A 130 77.19 -8.71 51.39
CA PRO A 130 78.26 -7.91 51.97
C PRO A 130 79.04 -7.13 50.89
N LEU A 131 79.82 -6.13 51.33
CA LEU A 131 80.69 -5.35 50.46
C LEU A 131 81.66 -6.24 49.65
N GLY A 132 81.63 -6.08 48.33
CA GLY A 132 82.48 -6.81 47.40
C GLY A 132 82.04 -8.25 47.16
N TYR A 133 80.81 -8.61 47.53
CA TYR A 133 80.21 -9.87 47.11
C TYR A 133 80.12 -9.91 45.58
N GLU A 134 80.62 -11.00 45.00
CA GLU A 134 80.61 -11.23 43.57
C GLU A 134 79.65 -12.37 43.21
N GLU A 135 78.88 -12.19 42.16
CA GLU A 135 78.10 -13.27 41.57
C GLU A 135 78.13 -13.20 40.04
N GLU A 136 78.04 -14.37 39.42
CA GLU A 136 77.74 -14.48 38.00
C GLU A 136 76.22 -14.51 37.82
N TYR A 137 75.66 -13.43 37.29
CA TYR A 137 74.23 -13.26 37.08
C TYR A 137 73.90 -13.30 35.59
N VAL A 138 73.26 -14.40 35.17
CA VAL A 138 72.92 -14.66 33.76
C VAL A 138 71.40 -14.55 33.59
N GLU A 139 70.90 -13.32 33.49
CA GLU A 139 69.52 -13.00 33.12
C GLU A 139 69.53 -12.04 31.92
N PRO A 140 69.32 -12.53 30.67
CA PRO A 140 69.54 -11.74 29.46
C PRO A 140 68.90 -10.34 29.44
N GLU A 141 67.72 -10.19 30.05
CA GLU A 141 67.03 -8.91 30.19
C GLU A 141 67.73 -7.94 31.16
N PHE A 142 68.25 -8.44 32.29
CA PHE A 142 69.04 -7.67 33.23
C PHE A 142 70.39 -7.29 32.60
N ASN A 143 71.13 -8.26 32.05
CA ASN A 143 72.44 -8.02 31.44
C ASN A 143 72.33 -7.01 30.28
N GLY A 144 71.28 -7.12 29.45
CA GLY A 144 71.00 -6.14 28.40
C GLY A 144 70.64 -4.74 28.92
N SER A 145 70.01 -4.65 30.09
CA SER A 145 69.72 -3.37 30.76
C SER A 145 71.01 -2.75 31.32
N ALA A 146 71.80 -3.54 32.06
CA ALA A 146 73.11 -3.11 32.59
C ALA A 146 74.03 -2.63 31.46
N LYS A 147 74.11 -3.37 30.34
CA LYS A 147 74.85 -2.96 29.14
C LYS A 147 74.45 -1.57 28.64
N LYS A 148 73.15 -1.27 28.53
CA LYS A 148 72.69 0.06 28.11
C LYS A 148 73.07 1.15 29.10
N VAL A 149 72.97 0.85 30.40
CA VAL A 149 73.35 1.81 31.43
C VAL A 149 74.85 2.12 31.36
N PHE A 150 75.72 1.11 31.28
CA PHE A 150 77.18 1.30 31.25
C PHE A 150 77.74 1.81 29.91
N GLU A 151 77.21 1.35 28.77
CA GLU A 151 77.74 1.77 27.45
C GLU A 151 77.15 3.09 26.97
N LYS A 152 75.89 3.39 27.33
CA LYS A 152 75.17 4.55 26.79
C LYS A 152 74.79 5.59 27.85
N GLY A 153 74.95 5.29 29.13
CA GLY A 153 74.49 6.18 30.21
C GLY A 153 72.96 6.30 30.28
N GLU A 154 72.22 5.37 29.70
CA GLU A 154 70.75 5.40 29.68
C GLU A 154 70.19 4.97 31.05
N ALA A 155 69.23 5.72 31.60
CA ALA A 155 68.42 5.25 32.71
C ALA A 155 67.40 4.22 32.20
N ILE A 156 67.33 3.06 32.84
CA ILE A 156 66.45 1.96 32.43
C ILE A 156 65.40 1.72 33.50
N ILE A 157 64.15 1.54 33.06
CA ILE A 157 63.05 1.06 33.90
C ILE A 157 62.57 -0.26 33.31
N ARG A 158 62.53 -1.30 34.15
CA ARG A 158 62.09 -2.66 33.78
C ARG A 158 60.87 -3.04 34.59
N HIS A 159 59.88 -3.59 33.90
CA HIS A 159 58.68 -4.18 34.50
C HIS A 159 58.77 -5.70 34.40
N THR A 160 58.86 -6.36 35.55
CA THR A 160 59.03 -7.81 35.62
C THR A 160 57.78 -8.44 36.24
N TYR A 161 57.13 -9.32 35.48
CA TYR A 161 55.89 -9.99 35.88
C TYR A 161 56.12 -11.50 36.00
N LYS A 162 55.52 -12.15 37.01
CA LYS A 162 55.50 -13.62 37.18
C LYS A 162 56.89 -14.28 37.34
N THR A 163 57.79 -13.68 38.12
CA THR A 163 59.08 -14.31 38.50
C THR A 163 59.01 -14.98 39.87
N ARG A 164 60.04 -15.79 40.19
CA ARG A 164 60.22 -16.41 41.51
C ARG A 164 60.35 -15.37 42.65
N SER A 165 60.84 -14.17 42.33
CA SER A 165 60.97 -13.01 43.24
C SER A 165 59.71 -12.14 43.34
N GLY A 166 58.61 -12.54 42.69
CA GLY A 166 57.37 -11.77 42.63
C GLY A 166 57.39 -10.65 41.59
N SER A 167 56.22 -10.13 41.22
CA SER A 167 56.13 -9.05 40.23
C SER A 167 56.67 -7.74 40.79
N HIS A 168 57.61 -7.12 40.10
CA HIS A 168 58.29 -5.90 40.56
C HIS A 168 58.66 -4.97 39.40
N ILE A 169 58.96 -3.72 39.75
CA ILE A 169 59.56 -2.73 38.89
C ILE A 169 60.99 -2.45 39.36
N THR A 170 61.92 -2.35 38.41
CA THR A 170 63.32 -2.02 38.69
C THR A 170 63.73 -0.79 37.90
N ALA A 171 64.29 0.22 38.58
CA ALA A 171 64.98 1.34 37.92
C ALA A 171 66.49 1.19 38.09
N MET A 172 67.24 1.36 37.01
CA MET A 172 68.71 1.33 36.99
C MET A 172 69.25 2.63 36.41
N LEU A 173 70.11 3.31 37.17
CA LEU A 173 70.73 4.57 36.77
C LEU A 173 72.27 4.45 36.82
N PRO A 174 72.98 5.10 35.89
CA PRO A 174 74.43 5.14 35.92
C PRO A 174 74.92 6.03 37.07
N VAL A 175 75.99 5.59 37.73
CA VAL A 175 76.73 6.32 38.75
C VAL A 175 78.04 6.82 38.13
N TYR A 176 78.25 8.13 38.16
CA TYR A 176 79.42 8.79 37.57
C TYR A 176 80.40 9.19 38.67
N ASN A 177 81.70 9.01 38.42
CA ASN A 177 82.75 9.61 39.25
C ASN A 177 83.00 11.08 38.84
N ALA A 178 83.87 11.79 39.56
CA ALA A 178 84.24 13.18 39.25
C ALA A 178 84.78 13.40 37.81
N SER A 179 85.30 12.38 37.13
CA SER A 179 85.76 12.48 35.74
C SER A 179 84.67 12.24 34.69
N GLY A 180 83.43 11.99 35.12
CA GLY A 180 82.29 11.74 34.23
C GLY A 180 82.27 10.32 33.65
N LYS A 181 83.08 9.39 34.18
CA LYS A 181 83.06 7.98 33.80
C LYS A 181 82.01 7.24 34.64
N ILE A 182 81.26 6.35 34.01
CA ILE A 182 80.34 5.44 34.71
C ILE A 182 81.17 4.39 35.44
N VAL A 183 81.03 4.34 36.77
CA VAL A 183 81.82 3.45 37.65
C VAL A 183 80.97 2.38 38.33
N ALA A 184 79.66 2.60 38.44
CA ALA A 184 78.71 1.65 38.98
C ALA A 184 77.30 1.91 38.42
N VAL A 185 76.38 1.02 38.74
CA VAL A 185 74.94 1.20 38.56
C VAL A 185 74.28 1.22 39.92
N VAL A 186 73.40 2.20 40.14
CA VAL A 186 72.44 2.15 41.25
C VAL A 186 71.13 1.59 40.71
N GLY A 187 70.58 0.61 41.43
CA GLY A 187 69.33 -0.03 41.11
C GLY A 187 68.37 0.00 42.28
N ALA A 188 67.10 0.28 42.03
CA ALA A 188 66.04 0.21 43.02
C ALA A 188 64.93 -0.71 42.51
N GLN A 189 64.53 -1.68 43.33
CA GLN A 189 63.45 -2.61 43.02
C GLN A 189 62.27 -2.41 43.97
N LYS A 190 61.06 -2.25 43.45
CA LYS A 190 59.81 -2.14 44.23
C LYS A 190 58.76 -3.13 43.75
N SER A 191 58.04 -3.76 44.68
CA SER A 191 56.89 -4.62 44.35
C SER A 191 55.80 -3.84 43.59
N ILE A 192 55.24 -4.47 42.55
CA ILE A 192 54.05 -3.96 41.84
C ILE A 192 52.81 -4.79 42.14
N GLN A 193 52.82 -5.62 43.20
CA GLN A 193 51.69 -6.46 43.54
C GLN A 193 50.45 -5.64 43.92
N GLU A 194 50.63 -4.57 44.71
CA GLU A 194 49.54 -3.64 45.04
C GLU A 194 48.91 -3.01 43.80
N PHE A 195 49.71 -2.74 42.76
CA PHE A 195 49.20 -2.24 41.49
C PHE A 195 48.33 -3.28 40.78
N ILE A 196 48.80 -4.54 40.71
CA ILE A 196 48.05 -5.64 40.09
C ILE A 196 46.71 -5.84 40.83
N ASP A 197 46.72 -5.79 42.15
CA ASP A 197 45.52 -5.97 42.96
C ASP A 197 44.55 -4.78 42.81
N ALA A 198 45.05 -3.54 42.78
CA ALA A 198 44.24 -2.35 42.50
C ALA A 198 43.62 -2.40 41.08
N GLN A 199 44.38 -2.86 40.09
CA GLN A 199 43.91 -3.03 38.71
C GLN A 199 42.79 -4.08 38.62
N ASN A 200 42.97 -5.23 39.28
CA ASN A 200 41.95 -6.29 39.33
C ASN A 200 40.68 -5.83 40.06
N SER A 201 40.83 -5.12 41.19
CA SER A 201 39.70 -4.53 41.93
C SER A 201 38.93 -3.54 41.06
N PHE A 202 39.64 -2.63 40.38
CA PHE A 202 39.05 -1.67 39.45
C PHE A 202 38.28 -2.37 38.32
N LEU A 203 38.87 -3.41 37.71
CA LEU A 203 38.22 -4.21 36.66
C LEU A 203 36.94 -4.88 37.14
N ASN A 204 36.94 -5.46 38.34
CA ASN A 204 35.76 -6.12 38.90
C ASN A 204 34.63 -5.11 39.18
N VAL A 205 34.96 -3.95 39.73
CA VAL A 205 33.97 -2.89 40.02
C VAL A 205 33.36 -2.35 38.73
N ILE A 206 34.18 -2.01 37.72
CA ILE A 206 33.67 -1.45 36.45
C ILE A 206 32.87 -2.51 35.67
N LEU A 207 33.27 -3.78 35.73
CA LEU A 207 32.52 -4.88 35.12
C LEU A 207 31.13 -5.02 35.76
N LEU A 208 31.05 -4.99 37.10
CA LEU A 208 29.78 -5.09 37.82
C LEU A 208 28.85 -3.92 37.47
N ILE A 209 29.36 -2.69 37.50
CA ILE A 209 28.61 -1.49 37.11
C ILE A 209 28.11 -1.60 35.67
N SER A 210 28.96 -2.08 34.75
CA SER A 210 28.59 -2.26 33.35
C SER A 210 27.45 -3.28 33.19
N ILE A 211 27.52 -4.43 33.86
CA ILE A 211 26.47 -5.45 33.84
C ILE A 211 25.14 -4.89 34.37
N VAL A 212 25.17 -4.21 35.52
CA VAL A 212 23.95 -3.62 36.13
C VAL A 212 23.35 -2.57 35.22
N SER A 213 24.17 -1.70 34.63
CA SER A 213 23.71 -0.64 33.73
C SER A 213 23.06 -1.22 32.47
N VAL A 214 23.66 -2.27 31.89
CA VAL A 214 23.10 -2.97 30.73
C VAL A 214 21.76 -3.61 31.07
N VAL A 215 21.65 -4.34 32.19
CA VAL A 215 20.40 -4.98 32.62
C VAL A 215 19.29 -3.94 32.89
N SER A 216 19.63 -2.84 33.58
CA SER A 216 18.69 -1.76 33.87
C SER A 216 18.19 -1.08 32.60
N PHE A 217 19.09 -0.77 31.66
CA PHE A 217 18.74 -0.23 30.36
C PHE A 217 17.78 -1.15 29.61
N PHE A 218 18.04 -2.47 29.59
CA PHE A 218 17.15 -3.44 28.92
C PHE A 218 15.75 -3.49 29.53
N ALA A 219 15.63 -3.47 30.86
CA ALA A 219 14.34 -3.46 31.53
C ALA A 219 13.53 -2.21 31.19
N LEU A 220 14.16 -1.02 31.26
CA LEU A 220 13.53 0.25 30.92
C LEU A 220 13.15 0.33 29.44
N PHE A 221 14.07 -0.07 28.57
CA PHE A 221 13.86 -0.06 27.12
C PHE A 221 12.70 -0.97 26.71
N THR A 222 12.58 -2.16 27.31
CA THR A 222 11.49 -3.11 26.99
C THR A 222 10.11 -2.50 27.32
N VAL A 223 9.98 -1.86 28.48
CA VAL A 223 8.72 -1.21 28.90
C VAL A 223 8.41 -0.01 28.00
N PHE A 224 9.42 0.80 27.69
CA PHE A 224 9.29 1.94 26.78
C PHE A 224 8.85 1.49 25.39
N PHE A 225 9.52 0.49 24.82
CA PHE A 225 9.29 0.00 23.47
C PHE A 225 7.89 -0.63 23.33
N ASP A 226 7.46 -1.39 24.33
CA ASP A 226 6.12 -1.99 24.32
C ASP A 226 5.02 -0.92 24.33
N ARG A 227 5.15 0.09 25.19
CA ARG A 227 4.17 1.17 25.33
C ARG A 227 4.11 2.11 24.12
N GLN A 228 5.26 2.49 23.58
CA GLN A 228 5.32 3.48 22.50
C GLN A 228 5.05 2.87 21.12
N PHE A 229 5.48 1.63 20.88
CA PHE A 229 5.43 1.04 19.53
C PHE A 229 4.55 -0.20 19.46
N VAL A 230 4.77 -1.20 20.30
CA VAL A 230 4.13 -2.53 20.12
C VAL A 230 2.64 -2.48 20.39
N HIS A 231 2.22 -1.85 21.47
CA HIS A 231 0.81 -1.82 21.87
C HIS A 231 -0.07 -1.07 20.87
N PRO A 232 0.24 0.18 20.43
CA PRO A 232 -0.53 0.89 19.42
C PRO A 232 -0.63 0.14 18.08
N LEU A 233 0.48 -0.42 17.58
CA LEU A 233 0.49 -1.18 16.32
C LEU A 233 -0.37 -2.44 16.40
N ARG A 234 -0.40 -3.10 17.57
CA ARG A 234 -1.25 -4.26 17.78
C ARG A 234 -2.73 -3.90 17.75
N LEU A 235 -3.11 -2.77 18.35
CA LEU A 235 -4.48 -2.26 18.30
C LEU A 235 -4.91 -1.97 16.85
N LEU A 236 -4.08 -1.26 16.08
CA LEU A 236 -4.35 -0.98 14.66
C LEU A 236 -4.47 -2.27 13.82
N THR A 237 -3.63 -3.27 14.10
CA THR A 237 -3.69 -4.57 13.41
C THR A 237 -4.96 -5.34 13.77
N GLN A 238 -5.42 -5.24 15.01
CA GLN A 238 -6.67 -5.88 15.43
C GLN A 238 -7.88 -5.18 14.83
N GLU A 239 -7.83 -3.86 14.74
CA GLU A 239 -8.88 -3.02 14.19
C GLU A 239 -9.11 -3.27 12.72
N THR A 240 -8.05 -3.18 11.92
CA THR A 240 -8.10 -3.49 10.48
C THR A 240 -8.66 -4.89 10.21
N LYS A 241 -8.34 -5.87 11.06
CA LYS A 241 -8.93 -7.22 10.97
C LYS A 241 -10.40 -7.25 11.37
N ARG A 242 -10.77 -6.54 12.45
CA ARG A 242 -12.17 -6.43 12.90
C ARG A 242 -13.01 -5.83 11.79
N PHE A 243 -12.63 -4.66 11.27
CA PHE A 243 -13.33 -3.99 10.18
C PHE A 243 -13.43 -4.86 8.93
N ALA A 244 -12.36 -5.55 8.53
CA ALA A 244 -12.42 -6.48 7.40
C ALA A 244 -13.39 -7.66 7.62
N SER A 245 -13.57 -8.12 8.86
CA SER A 245 -14.40 -9.29 9.18
C SER A 245 -15.86 -8.97 9.47
N SER A 246 -16.14 -7.85 10.14
CA SER A 246 -17.47 -7.49 10.63
C SER A 246 -17.95 -6.13 10.12
N GLY A 247 -17.08 -5.31 9.53
CA GLY A 247 -17.33 -3.89 9.29
C GLY A 247 -17.69 -3.15 10.57
N GLY A 248 -18.49 -2.10 10.41
CA GLY A 248 -19.04 -1.30 11.51
C GLY A 248 -18.14 -0.15 11.93
N GLU A 249 -18.61 0.65 12.88
CA GLU A 249 -17.88 1.84 13.35
C GLU A 249 -16.50 1.49 13.94
N PRO A 250 -15.53 2.41 13.88
CA PRO A 250 -14.21 2.18 14.45
C PRO A 250 -14.25 1.96 15.97
N ASP A 251 -13.39 1.08 16.47
CA ASP A 251 -13.32 0.71 17.87
C ASP A 251 -12.74 1.88 18.66
N GLU A 252 -13.35 2.15 19.81
CA GLU A 252 -12.91 3.19 20.73
C GLU A 252 -11.44 3.01 21.17
N ALA A 253 -10.93 1.77 21.17
CA ALA A 253 -9.53 1.49 21.48
C ALA A 253 -8.56 2.14 20.48
N VAL A 254 -8.91 2.19 19.19
CA VAL A 254 -8.06 2.82 18.16
C VAL A 254 -8.21 4.34 18.17
N LYS A 255 -9.41 4.87 18.44
CA LYS A 255 -9.63 6.31 18.63
C LYS A 255 -8.83 6.91 19.80
N ARG A 256 -8.40 6.07 20.75
CA ARG A 256 -7.57 6.48 21.90
C ARG A 256 -6.09 6.60 21.58
N ILE A 257 -5.62 6.16 20.42
CA ILE A 257 -4.23 6.35 19.98
C ILE A 257 -4.06 7.83 19.64
N LYS A 258 -3.40 8.57 20.54
CA LYS A 258 -3.15 10.03 20.45
C LYS A 258 -1.68 10.38 20.32
N ASN A 259 -0.89 9.45 19.79
CA ASN A 259 0.52 9.69 19.53
C ASN A 259 0.69 10.87 18.56
N LYS A 260 1.75 11.68 18.76
CA LYS A 260 2.12 12.79 17.87
C LYS A 260 3.27 12.38 16.95
N ASP A 261 3.12 11.20 16.36
CA ASP A 261 4.10 10.53 15.50
C ASP A 261 3.37 9.84 14.35
N GLU A 262 4.11 9.13 13.50
CA GLU A 262 3.58 8.42 12.34
C GLU A 262 2.54 7.34 12.70
N ILE A 263 2.55 6.82 13.94
CA ILE A 263 1.56 5.84 14.40
C ILE A 263 0.23 6.56 14.69
N GLY A 264 0.27 7.76 15.24
CA GLY A 264 -0.89 8.63 15.39
C GLY A 264 -1.53 8.97 14.05
N ASP A 265 -0.73 9.40 13.08
CA ASP A 265 -1.18 9.72 11.72
C ASP A 265 -1.79 8.50 11.02
N LEU A 266 -1.16 7.33 11.17
CA LEU A 266 -1.70 6.07 10.65
C LEU A 266 -3.04 5.71 11.30
N SER A 267 -3.17 5.90 12.62
CA SER A 267 -4.43 5.64 13.33
C SER A 267 -5.56 6.52 12.80
N GLN A 268 -5.31 7.81 12.61
CA GLN A 268 -6.29 8.73 12.03
C GLN A 268 -6.66 8.35 10.60
N SER A 269 -5.67 7.99 9.79
CA SER A 269 -5.88 7.57 8.40
C SER A 269 -6.73 6.30 8.30
N VAL A 270 -6.50 5.32 9.19
CA VAL A 270 -7.31 4.09 9.27
C VAL A 270 -8.75 4.41 9.68
N ILE A 271 -8.95 5.23 10.73
CA ILE A 271 -10.29 5.64 11.17
C ILE A 271 -11.04 6.35 10.03
N GLN A 272 -10.39 7.31 9.35
CA GLN A 272 -10.98 8.04 8.24
C GLN A 272 -11.38 7.11 7.09
N MET A 273 -10.49 6.16 6.73
CA MET A 273 -10.78 5.17 5.70
C MET A 273 -11.99 4.28 6.06
N GLU A 274 -12.10 3.83 7.32
CA GLU A 274 -13.25 3.04 7.77
C GLU A 274 -14.56 3.84 7.65
N GLU A 275 -14.57 5.09 8.10
CA GLU A 275 -15.73 5.98 8.02
C GLU A 275 -16.16 6.25 6.56
N ASP A 276 -15.19 6.50 5.68
CA ASP A 276 -15.43 6.74 4.26
C ASP A 276 -15.99 5.49 3.56
N ILE A 277 -15.46 4.31 3.87
CA ILE A 277 -15.98 3.04 3.33
C ILE A 277 -17.43 2.82 3.78
N ILE A 278 -17.73 3.02 5.07
CA ILE A 278 -19.09 2.87 5.60
C ILE A 278 -20.05 3.83 4.90
N ARG A 279 -19.65 5.10 4.72
CA ARG A 279 -20.46 6.11 4.03
C ARG A 279 -20.74 5.69 2.59
N ASN A 280 -19.70 5.32 1.84
CA ASN A 280 -19.82 4.93 0.44
C ASN A 280 -20.71 3.70 0.27
N VAL A 281 -20.58 2.70 1.15
CA VAL A 281 -21.45 1.51 1.11
C VAL A 281 -22.92 1.89 1.33
N ARG A 282 -23.24 2.77 2.29
CA ARG A 282 -24.62 3.23 2.50
C ARG A 282 -25.17 4.00 1.29
N GLU A 283 -24.36 4.86 0.68
CA GLU A 283 -24.75 5.61 -0.51
C GLU A 283 -25.02 4.68 -1.69
N LEU A 284 -24.15 3.68 -1.92
CA LEU A 284 -24.34 2.67 -2.96
C LEU A 284 -25.62 1.86 -2.74
N PHE A 285 -25.88 1.40 -1.52
CA PHE A 285 -27.12 0.71 -1.21
C PHE A 285 -28.35 1.57 -1.50
N LYS A 286 -28.34 2.84 -1.06
CA LYS A 286 -29.44 3.77 -1.33
C LYS A 286 -29.69 3.96 -2.83
N VAL A 287 -28.64 4.20 -3.61
CA VAL A 287 -28.75 4.38 -5.07
C VAL A 287 -29.25 3.10 -5.74
N SER A 288 -28.77 1.93 -5.31
CA SER A 288 -29.20 0.64 -5.85
C SER A 288 -30.69 0.40 -5.62
N THR A 289 -31.18 0.65 -4.40
CA THR A 289 -32.60 0.45 -4.05
C THR A 289 -33.51 1.42 -4.82
N GLU A 290 -33.11 2.70 -4.96
CA GLU A 290 -33.86 3.66 -5.77
C GLU A 290 -33.90 3.24 -7.25
N LYS A 291 -32.78 2.76 -7.80
CA LYS A 291 -32.72 2.28 -9.18
C LYS A 291 -33.60 1.05 -9.41
N GLU A 292 -33.59 0.09 -8.49
CA GLU A 292 -34.43 -1.12 -8.55
C GLU A 292 -35.93 -0.76 -8.48
N ARG A 293 -36.27 0.19 -7.61
CA ARG A 293 -37.63 0.73 -7.52
C ARG A 293 -38.07 1.39 -8.83
N MET A 294 -37.25 2.28 -9.40
CA MET A 294 -37.55 2.93 -10.69
C MET A 294 -37.69 1.93 -11.84
N ALA A 295 -36.82 0.91 -11.89
CA ALA A 295 -36.91 -0.16 -12.88
C ALA A 295 -38.24 -0.94 -12.75
N THR A 296 -38.68 -1.21 -11.51
CA THR A 296 -39.95 -1.87 -11.24
C THR A 296 -41.14 -0.99 -11.67
N GLU A 297 -41.11 0.31 -11.36
CA GLU A 297 -42.16 1.25 -11.77
C GLU A 297 -42.25 1.36 -13.30
N LEU A 298 -41.10 1.39 -14.00
CA LEU A 298 -41.04 1.39 -15.46
C LEU A 298 -41.53 0.07 -16.08
N SER A 299 -41.22 -1.08 -15.49
CA SER A 299 -41.70 -2.38 -15.99
C SER A 299 -43.23 -2.51 -15.88
N VAL A 300 -43.82 -1.92 -14.83
CA VAL A 300 -45.28 -1.84 -14.69
C VAL A 300 -45.87 -0.94 -15.77
N ALA A 301 -45.28 0.22 -16.02
CA ALA A 301 -45.71 1.12 -17.09
C ALA A 301 -45.62 0.46 -18.48
N SER A 302 -44.52 -0.26 -18.74
CA SER A 302 -44.33 -1.08 -19.96
C SER A 302 -45.45 -2.07 -20.18
N ARG A 303 -45.78 -2.84 -19.13
CA ARG A 303 -46.86 -3.83 -19.20
C ARG A 303 -48.21 -3.16 -19.50
N ILE A 304 -48.55 -2.07 -18.82
CA ILE A 304 -49.79 -1.33 -19.06
C ILE A 304 -49.84 -0.81 -20.50
N GLN A 305 -48.73 -0.27 -21.02
CA GLN A 305 -48.65 0.21 -22.40
C GLN A 305 -48.88 -0.91 -23.41
N LEU A 306 -48.23 -2.07 -23.23
CA LEU A 306 -48.39 -3.22 -24.11
C LEU A 306 -49.83 -3.79 -24.06
N GLU A 307 -50.48 -3.76 -22.89
CA GLU A 307 -51.89 -4.15 -22.73
C GLU A 307 -52.87 -3.20 -23.45
N LEU A 308 -52.47 -1.96 -23.76
CA LEU A 308 -53.30 -1.02 -24.53
C LEU A 308 -53.24 -1.27 -26.04
N LEU A 309 -52.27 -2.03 -26.52
CA LEU A 309 -52.17 -2.43 -27.92
C LEU A 309 -52.94 -3.73 -28.17
N PRO A 310 -53.44 -3.97 -29.38
CA PRO A 310 -54.08 -5.23 -29.70
C PRO A 310 -53.13 -6.43 -29.52
N THR A 311 -53.42 -7.35 -28.61
CA THR A 311 -52.57 -8.52 -28.32
C THR A 311 -53.17 -9.86 -28.75
N ASP A 312 -54.47 -9.92 -29.02
CA ASP A 312 -55.16 -11.15 -29.39
C ASP A 312 -54.95 -11.47 -30.88
N TYR A 313 -54.43 -12.67 -31.15
CA TYR A 313 -54.16 -13.15 -32.51
C TYR A 313 -54.70 -14.58 -32.73
N PRO A 314 -55.48 -14.83 -33.81
CA PRO A 314 -55.97 -13.84 -34.78
C PRO A 314 -56.96 -12.86 -34.13
N PRO A 315 -56.99 -11.59 -34.55
CA PRO A 315 -57.79 -10.57 -33.89
C PRO A 315 -59.30 -10.75 -34.05
N PHE A 316 -59.71 -11.39 -35.14
CA PHE A 316 -61.11 -11.71 -35.43
C PHE A 316 -61.20 -13.19 -35.84
N PRO A 317 -61.18 -14.15 -34.88
CA PRO A 317 -61.09 -15.59 -35.19
C PRO A 317 -62.21 -16.12 -36.08
N GLU A 318 -63.39 -15.50 -36.02
CA GLU A 318 -64.58 -15.87 -36.79
C GLU A 318 -64.60 -15.28 -38.21
N ARG A 319 -63.61 -14.46 -38.58
CA ARG A 319 -63.49 -13.83 -39.91
C ARG A 319 -62.44 -14.55 -40.75
N HIS A 320 -62.76 -14.74 -42.03
CA HIS A 320 -61.89 -15.41 -43.01
C HIS A 320 -61.71 -14.62 -44.31
N ASP A 321 -62.33 -13.44 -44.37
CA ASP A 321 -62.33 -12.52 -45.50
C ASP A 321 -61.13 -11.56 -45.49
N PHE A 322 -60.33 -11.56 -44.42
CA PHE A 322 -59.02 -10.90 -44.34
C PHE A 322 -58.10 -11.61 -43.33
N ASP A 323 -56.79 -11.37 -43.44
CA ASP A 323 -55.77 -11.81 -42.47
C ASP A 323 -54.93 -10.61 -42.02
N LEU A 324 -54.65 -10.52 -40.72
CA LEU A 324 -54.07 -9.35 -40.09
C LEU A 324 -53.16 -9.74 -38.93
N PHE A 325 -51.96 -9.19 -38.91
CA PHE A 325 -51.02 -9.34 -37.80
C PHE A 325 -50.20 -8.08 -37.62
N ALA A 326 -49.96 -7.68 -36.37
CA ALA A 326 -49.09 -6.57 -36.04
C ALA A 326 -48.13 -6.95 -34.91
N SER A 327 -47.05 -6.20 -34.77
CA SER A 327 -46.09 -6.37 -33.69
C SER A 327 -45.41 -5.05 -33.41
N MET A 328 -45.15 -4.78 -32.13
CA MET A 328 -44.30 -3.68 -31.68
C MET A 328 -43.21 -4.25 -30.78
N SER A 329 -41.97 -3.82 -30.99
CA SER A 329 -40.81 -4.12 -30.14
C SER A 329 -40.18 -2.81 -29.67
N PRO A 330 -40.40 -2.38 -28.43
CA PRO A 330 -39.79 -1.17 -27.88
C PRO A 330 -38.26 -1.25 -27.79
N ALA A 331 -37.57 -0.14 -28.03
CA ALA A 331 -36.12 0.02 -27.80
C ALA A 331 -35.77 0.34 -26.34
N LYS A 332 -36.74 0.84 -25.58
CA LYS A 332 -36.66 1.14 -24.13
C LYS A 332 -37.73 0.34 -23.39
N GLU A 333 -37.81 0.48 -22.06
CA GLU A 333 -38.90 -0.13 -21.28
C GLU A 333 -40.29 0.29 -21.78
N VAL A 334 -40.46 1.52 -22.26
CA VAL A 334 -41.70 2.03 -22.87
C VAL A 334 -41.38 2.74 -24.19
N GLY A 335 -42.25 2.57 -25.20
CA GLY A 335 -42.06 3.07 -26.57
C GLY A 335 -42.94 4.27 -26.95
N GLY A 336 -42.61 4.97 -28.03
CA GLY A 336 -43.44 6.00 -28.68
C GLY A 336 -44.35 5.45 -29.78
N ASP A 337 -44.04 4.27 -30.32
CA ASP A 337 -44.81 3.64 -31.39
C ASP A 337 -46.24 3.26 -30.97
N LEU A 338 -47.17 3.35 -31.92
CA LEU A 338 -48.53 2.81 -31.82
C LEU A 338 -48.94 2.02 -33.05
N TYR A 339 -49.81 1.06 -32.82
CA TYR A 339 -50.68 0.53 -33.84
C TYR A 339 -52.05 0.22 -33.25
N ASP A 340 -53.07 0.22 -34.11
CA ASP A 340 -54.40 -0.27 -33.76
C ASP A 340 -55.11 -0.82 -34.99
N TYR A 341 -56.07 -1.69 -34.75
CA TYR A 341 -57.00 -2.13 -35.77
C TYR A 341 -58.37 -2.34 -35.16
N ILE A 342 -59.40 -1.76 -35.78
CA ILE A 342 -60.74 -1.75 -35.20
C ILE A 342 -61.73 -2.07 -36.31
N LEU A 343 -62.52 -3.13 -36.08
CA LEU A 343 -63.69 -3.41 -36.90
C LEU A 343 -64.81 -2.44 -36.47
N LEU A 344 -65.07 -1.42 -37.28
CA LEU A 344 -66.03 -0.34 -36.97
C LEU A 344 -67.48 -0.83 -37.11
N ASP A 345 -67.70 -1.74 -38.05
CA ASP A 345 -68.93 -2.50 -38.29
C ASP A 345 -68.57 -3.78 -39.08
N ASP A 346 -69.56 -4.55 -39.54
CA ASP A 346 -69.32 -5.82 -40.24
C ASP A 346 -68.50 -5.69 -41.56
N ASP A 347 -68.34 -4.49 -42.12
CA ASP A 347 -67.69 -4.28 -43.42
C ASP A 347 -66.52 -3.29 -43.40
N HIS A 348 -66.38 -2.46 -42.36
CA HIS A 348 -65.36 -1.42 -42.29
C HIS A 348 -64.28 -1.73 -41.25
N LEU A 349 -63.04 -1.94 -41.72
CA LEU A 349 -61.86 -2.13 -40.89
C LEU A 349 -60.98 -0.89 -40.87
N MET A 350 -60.70 -0.35 -39.69
CA MET A 350 -59.66 0.67 -39.49
C MET A 350 -58.31 0.00 -39.25
N LEU A 351 -57.27 0.51 -39.89
CA LEU A 351 -55.86 0.21 -39.62
C LEU A 351 -55.15 1.52 -39.29
N VAL A 352 -54.31 1.54 -38.25
CA VAL A 352 -53.47 2.69 -37.92
C VAL A 352 -52.10 2.24 -37.41
N VAL A 353 -51.06 2.94 -37.84
CA VAL A 353 -49.69 2.82 -37.32
C VAL A 353 -49.11 4.22 -37.18
N GLY A 354 -48.37 4.47 -36.11
CA GLY A 354 -47.72 5.74 -35.90
C GLY A 354 -46.51 5.66 -34.98
N ASP A 355 -45.72 6.72 -34.96
CA ASP A 355 -44.55 6.89 -34.11
C ASP A 355 -44.55 8.31 -33.50
N VAL A 356 -44.37 8.37 -32.18
CA VAL A 356 -44.30 9.62 -31.43
C VAL A 356 -42.84 10.06 -31.30
N SER A 357 -42.59 11.32 -31.66
CA SER A 357 -41.28 11.94 -31.49
C SER A 357 -40.78 11.85 -30.03
N GLY A 358 -39.55 11.41 -29.84
CA GLY A 358 -38.94 11.28 -28.52
C GLY A 358 -39.01 9.84 -27.99
N LYS A 359 -38.58 9.61 -26.75
CA LYS A 359 -38.45 8.25 -26.18
C LYS A 359 -38.83 8.24 -24.70
N GLY A 360 -39.15 7.06 -24.18
CA GLY A 360 -39.47 6.87 -22.78
C GLY A 360 -40.89 7.32 -22.40
N VAL A 361 -41.09 7.64 -21.12
CA VAL A 361 -42.43 7.84 -20.54
C VAL A 361 -43.25 8.96 -21.22
N PRO A 362 -42.71 10.15 -21.55
CA PRO A 362 -43.51 11.19 -22.19
C PRO A 362 -44.05 10.78 -23.57
N ALA A 363 -43.22 10.13 -24.40
CA ALA A 363 -43.62 9.64 -25.71
C ALA A 363 -44.70 8.55 -25.58
N ALA A 364 -44.51 7.60 -24.65
CA ALA A 364 -45.48 6.55 -24.36
C ALA A 364 -46.84 7.07 -23.90
N LEU A 365 -46.89 8.13 -23.09
CA LEU A 365 -48.15 8.74 -22.67
C LEU A 365 -48.84 9.47 -23.83
N PHE A 366 -48.08 10.21 -24.64
CA PHE A 366 -48.61 10.90 -25.81
C PHE A 366 -49.14 9.93 -26.86
N MET A 367 -48.45 8.80 -27.04
CA MET A 367 -48.87 7.65 -27.85
C MET A 367 -50.27 7.16 -27.43
N VAL A 368 -50.47 6.90 -26.13
CA VAL A 368 -51.77 6.42 -25.60
C VAL A 368 -52.89 7.44 -25.86
N VAL A 369 -52.61 8.73 -25.71
CA VAL A 369 -53.57 9.79 -26.02
C VAL A 369 -53.92 9.79 -27.51
N ALA A 370 -52.92 9.75 -28.40
CA ALA A 370 -53.13 9.71 -29.84
C ALA A 370 -53.95 8.49 -30.27
N LYS A 371 -53.58 7.29 -29.82
CA LYS A 371 -54.32 6.05 -30.10
C LYS A 371 -55.79 6.15 -29.64
N THR A 372 -56.02 6.63 -28.43
CA THR A 372 -57.37 6.74 -27.86
C THR A 372 -58.24 7.73 -28.62
N LEU A 373 -57.69 8.89 -29.02
CA LEU A 373 -58.40 9.88 -29.81
C LEU A 373 -58.76 9.35 -31.21
N ILE A 374 -57.80 8.70 -31.88
CA ILE A 374 -58.01 8.10 -33.20
C ILE A 374 -59.14 7.07 -33.14
N ALA A 375 -59.08 6.13 -32.20
CA ALA A 375 -60.12 5.11 -32.01
C ALA A 375 -61.50 5.75 -31.71
N SER A 376 -61.54 6.77 -30.85
CA SER A 376 -62.78 7.47 -30.49
C SER A 376 -63.42 8.21 -31.67
N TYR A 377 -62.61 8.81 -32.55
CA TYR A 377 -63.12 9.50 -33.73
C TYR A 377 -63.46 8.54 -34.86
N ALA A 378 -62.77 7.42 -34.99
CA ALA A 378 -63.07 6.40 -35.98
C ALA A 378 -64.44 5.74 -35.75
N THR A 379 -64.77 5.43 -34.48
CA THR A 379 -66.08 4.87 -34.10
C THR A 379 -67.27 5.80 -34.33
N GLN A 380 -67.02 7.08 -34.65
CA GLN A 380 -68.07 8.04 -35.05
C GLN A 380 -68.39 8.00 -36.56
N GLY A 381 -67.76 7.10 -37.33
CA GLY A 381 -67.99 6.97 -38.78
C GLY A 381 -67.41 8.14 -39.60
N LEU A 382 -66.37 8.78 -39.09
CA LEU A 382 -65.70 9.89 -39.77
C LEU A 382 -64.76 9.40 -40.88
N SER A 383 -64.45 10.26 -41.84
CA SER A 383 -63.43 9.99 -42.86
C SER A 383 -62.02 9.98 -42.26
N PRO A 384 -61.04 9.27 -42.86
CA PRO A 384 -59.64 9.29 -42.43
C PRO A 384 -59.08 10.70 -42.17
N SER A 385 -59.32 11.62 -43.10
CA SER A 385 -58.91 13.03 -42.97
C SER A 385 -59.56 13.70 -41.75
N ALA A 386 -60.88 13.56 -41.57
CA ALA A 386 -61.58 14.16 -40.43
C ALA A 386 -61.18 13.56 -39.07
N ILE A 387 -60.81 12.28 -39.03
CA ILE A 387 -60.25 11.63 -37.82
C ILE A 387 -58.94 12.32 -37.45
N PHE A 388 -58.04 12.52 -38.41
CA PHE A 388 -56.75 13.17 -38.18
C PHE A 388 -56.87 14.66 -37.86
N GLU A 389 -57.75 15.42 -38.53
CA GLU A 389 -58.00 16.83 -38.20
C GLU A 389 -58.47 17.01 -36.76
N LYS A 390 -59.43 16.20 -36.31
CA LYS A 390 -59.92 16.25 -34.91
C LYS A 390 -58.87 15.76 -33.92
N THR A 391 -58.17 14.69 -34.24
CA THR A 391 -57.08 14.16 -33.41
C THR A 391 -55.98 15.20 -33.24
N ASN A 392 -55.52 15.80 -34.34
CA ASN A 392 -54.49 16.83 -34.36
C ASN A 392 -54.87 18.03 -33.49
N LYS A 393 -56.11 18.51 -33.61
CA LYS A 393 -56.62 19.62 -32.80
C LYS A 393 -56.56 19.31 -31.30
N GLN A 394 -56.98 18.11 -30.90
CA GLN A 394 -56.90 17.68 -29.49
C GLN A 394 -55.46 17.44 -29.02
N LEU A 395 -54.61 16.87 -29.87
CA LEU A 395 -53.20 16.67 -29.53
C LEU A 395 -52.47 18.01 -29.37
N CYS A 396 -52.79 19.03 -30.16
CA CYS A 396 -52.22 20.37 -29.98
C CYS A 396 -52.72 21.03 -28.67
N ALA A 397 -53.94 20.72 -28.24
CA ALA A 397 -54.51 21.23 -26.99
C ALA A 397 -53.83 20.59 -25.76
N GLY A 398 -52.83 21.28 -25.22
CA GLY A 398 -52.09 20.83 -24.03
C GLY A 398 -50.73 20.18 -24.33
N ASN A 399 -50.21 20.32 -25.55
CA ASN A 399 -48.88 19.84 -25.93
C ASN A 399 -47.74 20.78 -25.51
N GLU A 400 -47.57 21.01 -24.20
CA GLU A 400 -46.46 21.84 -23.69
C GLU A 400 -45.08 21.24 -23.98
N SER A 401 -45.02 19.92 -24.17
CA SER A 401 -43.80 19.15 -24.45
C SER A 401 -43.35 19.23 -25.92
N ASN A 402 -44.11 19.89 -26.81
CA ASN A 402 -43.87 19.96 -28.26
C ASN A 402 -43.62 18.59 -28.91
N LEU A 403 -44.30 17.55 -28.43
CA LEU A 403 -44.25 16.21 -29.01
C LEU A 403 -45.13 16.16 -30.27
N PHE A 404 -44.76 15.37 -31.25
CA PHE A 404 -45.58 15.14 -32.43
C PHE A 404 -45.67 13.64 -32.72
N VAL A 405 -46.65 13.24 -33.53
CA VAL A 405 -46.81 11.85 -33.95
C VAL A 405 -46.91 11.77 -35.46
N THR A 406 -46.01 10.98 -36.06
CA THR A 406 -46.16 10.54 -37.44
C THR A 406 -47.22 9.44 -37.45
N CYS A 407 -48.18 9.47 -38.37
CA CYS A 407 -49.27 8.50 -38.33
C CYS A 407 -49.81 8.19 -39.73
N TRP A 408 -50.06 6.92 -40.00
CA TRP A 408 -50.76 6.46 -41.19
C TRP A 408 -52.06 5.77 -40.77
N LEU A 409 -53.18 6.13 -41.39
CA LEU A 409 -54.49 5.55 -41.09
C LEU A 409 -55.23 5.19 -42.37
N ALA A 410 -55.88 4.03 -42.37
CA ALA A 410 -56.78 3.59 -43.42
C ALA A 410 -58.11 3.07 -42.88
N LEU A 411 -59.16 3.28 -43.66
CA LEU A 411 -60.45 2.60 -43.56
C LEU A 411 -60.63 1.72 -44.80
N VAL A 412 -60.74 0.41 -44.60
CA VAL A 412 -60.92 -0.59 -45.64
C VAL A 412 -62.37 -1.09 -45.60
N THR A 413 -63.10 -0.92 -46.70
CA THR A 413 -64.40 -1.58 -46.92
C THR A 413 -64.14 -2.98 -47.46
N LEU A 414 -64.26 -4.00 -46.60
CA LEU A 414 -63.83 -5.38 -46.84
C LEU A 414 -64.57 -6.05 -48.02
N SER A 415 -65.86 -5.77 -48.18
CA SER A 415 -66.70 -6.32 -49.25
C SER A 415 -66.29 -5.85 -50.66
N THR A 416 -65.70 -4.66 -50.77
CA THR A 416 -65.33 -4.04 -52.05
C THR A 416 -63.82 -3.92 -52.25
N GLY A 417 -63.02 -4.12 -51.21
CA GLY A 417 -61.60 -3.82 -51.19
C GLY A 417 -61.26 -2.32 -51.23
N LYS A 418 -62.27 -1.44 -51.20
CA LYS A 418 -62.05 0.00 -51.26
C LYS A 418 -61.36 0.49 -49.99
N MET A 419 -60.15 1.04 -50.12
CA MET A 419 -59.36 1.58 -49.02
C MET A 419 -59.21 3.09 -49.16
N ARG A 420 -59.71 3.82 -48.16
CA ARG A 420 -59.49 5.27 -48.00
C ARG A 420 -58.46 5.49 -46.92
N PHE A 421 -57.44 6.29 -47.16
CA PHE A 421 -56.34 6.45 -46.21
C PHE A 421 -55.72 7.83 -46.23
N VAL A 422 -54.94 8.12 -45.21
CA VAL A 422 -54.28 9.41 -44.96
C VAL A 422 -52.89 9.16 -44.36
N ASN A 423 -51.92 10.02 -44.68
CA ASN A 423 -50.58 9.95 -44.13
C ASN A 423 -50.14 11.29 -43.55
N ALA A 424 -49.98 11.34 -42.23
CA ALA A 424 -49.48 12.47 -41.46
C ALA A 424 -48.00 12.28 -41.14
N GLY A 425 -47.12 12.49 -42.13
CA GLY A 425 -45.66 12.45 -41.95
C GLY A 425 -45.03 11.07 -41.68
N HIS A 426 -45.77 9.97 -41.85
CA HIS A 426 -45.32 8.60 -41.58
C HIS A 426 -44.66 7.95 -42.81
N PRO A 427 -43.79 6.93 -42.65
CA PRO A 427 -43.27 6.15 -43.77
C PRO A 427 -44.39 5.60 -44.68
N ALA A 428 -44.14 5.61 -45.99
CA ALA A 428 -45.11 5.13 -46.95
C ALA A 428 -45.30 3.60 -46.82
N PRO A 429 -46.54 3.08 -46.74
CA PRO A 429 -46.78 1.64 -46.72
C PRO A 429 -46.29 0.96 -48.00
N VAL A 430 -45.97 -0.33 -47.90
CA VAL A 430 -45.68 -1.18 -49.05
C VAL A 430 -46.94 -1.95 -49.44
N LEU A 431 -47.34 -1.84 -50.71
CA LEU A 431 -48.45 -2.57 -51.30
C LEU A 431 -47.92 -3.68 -52.21
N TYR A 432 -48.40 -4.90 -52.01
CA TYR A 432 -48.33 -5.97 -52.99
C TYR A 432 -49.57 -5.90 -53.89
N HIS A 433 -49.35 -5.59 -55.16
CA HIS A 433 -50.41 -5.48 -56.16
C HIS A 433 -49.84 -5.90 -57.53
N ASP A 434 -50.65 -6.56 -58.37
CA ASP A 434 -50.26 -7.02 -59.70
C ASP A 434 -48.92 -7.81 -59.73
N GLY A 435 -48.67 -8.60 -58.69
CA GLY A 435 -47.53 -9.50 -58.62
C GLY A 435 -46.23 -8.88 -58.07
N ALA A 436 -46.22 -7.61 -57.67
CA ALA A 436 -45.03 -6.94 -57.16
C ALA A 436 -45.30 -6.11 -55.90
N PHE A 437 -44.30 -6.02 -55.02
CA PHE A 437 -44.30 -5.06 -53.92
C PHE A 437 -43.84 -3.68 -54.41
N SER A 438 -44.51 -2.62 -53.98
CA SER A 438 -44.06 -1.24 -54.21
C SER A 438 -44.56 -0.31 -53.12
N PHE A 439 -43.83 0.76 -52.82
CA PHE A 439 -44.31 1.80 -51.92
C PHE A 439 -45.54 2.49 -52.52
N LEU A 440 -46.56 2.72 -51.69
CA LEU A 440 -47.71 3.54 -52.07
C LEU A 440 -47.22 4.94 -52.46
N LYS A 441 -47.59 5.38 -53.66
CA LYS A 441 -47.22 6.71 -54.18
C LYS A 441 -48.10 7.79 -53.55
N ILE A 442 -47.74 8.18 -52.33
CA ILE A 442 -48.47 9.18 -51.56
C ILE A 442 -47.52 10.28 -51.10
N LYS A 443 -48.02 11.51 -51.05
CA LYS A 443 -47.30 12.62 -50.43
C LYS A 443 -47.78 12.71 -48.99
N ALA A 444 -46.87 12.57 -48.03
CA ALA A 444 -47.21 12.77 -46.63
C ALA A 444 -47.59 14.23 -46.36
N ASP A 445 -48.65 14.44 -45.59
CA ASP A 445 -49.01 15.73 -45.01
C ASP A 445 -48.15 16.01 -43.76
N CYS A 446 -48.43 17.11 -43.05
CA CYS A 446 -47.72 17.43 -41.82
C CYS A 446 -47.99 16.37 -40.73
N VAL A 447 -47.09 16.24 -39.77
CA VAL A 447 -47.27 15.38 -38.59
C VAL A 447 -48.38 15.90 -37.67
N LEU A 448 -48.98 15.03 -36.87
CA LEU A 448 -49.99 15.41 -35.88
C LEU A 448 -49.33 16.04 -34.64
N GLY A 449 -50.00 17.01 -34.02
CA GLY A 449 -49.60 17.62 -32.74
C GLY A 449 -48.75 18.89 -32.85
N VAL A 450 -48.43 19.37 -34.07
CA VAL A 450 -47.57 20.55 -34.29
C VAL A 450 -48.39 21.81 -34.58
N PHE A 451 -49.27 21.79 -35.57
CA PHE A 451 -50.08 22.95 -35.98
C PHE A 451 -51.56 22.61 -35.89
N GLU A 452 -52.32 23.31 -35.04
CA GLU A 452 -53.72 22.97 -34.70
C GLU A 452 -54.64 22.82 -35.92
N GLU A 453 -54.59 23.78 -36.84
CA GLU A 453 -55.45 23.83 -38.03
C GLU A 453 -54.69 23.32 -39.26
N THR A 454 -54.42 22.01 -39.29
CA THR A 454 -53.74 21.33 -40.40
C THR A 454 -54.74 20.50 -41.21
N PRO A 455 -54.91 20.75 -42.52
CA PRO A 455 -55.72 19.90 -43.38
C PRO A 455 -54.96 18.60 -43.72
N PHE A 456 -55.68 17.49 -43.83
CA PHE A 456 -55.12 16.20 -44.22
C PHE A 456 -55.75 15.68 -45.50
N THR A 457 -54.91 15.24 -46.44
CA THR A 457 -55.30 14.79 -47.77
C THR A 457 -55.69 13.32 -47.72
N GLU A 458 -56.93 13.04 -48.08
CA GLU A 458 -57.41 11.67 -48.22
C GLU A 458 -57.08 11.11 -49.61
N HIS A 459 -56.62 9.86 -49.62
CA HIS A 459 -56.35 9.07 -50.81
C HIS A 459 -57.25 7.84 -50.85
N GLU A 460 -57.51 7.33 -52.04
CA GLU A 460 -58.36 6.16 -52.27
C GLU A 460 -57.70 5.20 -53.26
N ILE A 461 -57.68 3.91 -52.92
CA ILE A 461 -57.34 2.82 -53.82
C ILE A 461 -58.32 1.65 -53.64
N THR A 462 -58.34 0.73 -54.58
CA THR A 462 -59.11 -0.52 -54.47
C THR A 462 -58.15 -1.68 -54.39
N LEU A 463 -58.18 -2.42 -53.28
CA LEU A 463 -57.45 -3.66 -53.08
C LEU A 463 -58.18 -4.79 -53.82
N SER A 464 -57.44 -5.50 -54.66
CA SER A 464 -57.88 -6.75 -55.26
C SER A 464 -57.68 -7.90 -54.29
N LYS A 465 -58.44 -8.97 -54.46
CA LYS A 465 -58.16 -10.22 -53.76
C LYS A 465 -56.76 -10.72 -54.10
N GLY A 466 -56.02 -11.13 -53.08
CA GLY A 466 -54.59 -11.44 -53.13
C GLY A 466 -53.67 -10.27 -52.78
N ASP A 467 -54.18 -9.03 -52.71
CA ASP A 467 -53.37 -7.87 -52.36
C ASP A 467 -52.97 -7.88 -50.88
N ARG A 468 -51.80 -7.29 -50.60
CA ARG A 468 -51.21 -7.24 -49.27
C ARG A 468 -50.72 -5.84 -48.98
N LEU A 469 -50.93 -5.40 -47.76
CA LEU A 469 -50.47 -4.12 -47.27
C LEU A 469 -49.53 -4.34 -46.09
N PHE A 470 -48.35 -3.73 -46.14
CA PHE A 470 -47.37 -3.74 -45.07
C PHE A 470 -47.10 -2.30 -44.62
N VAL A 471 -47.38 -2.00 -43.36
CA VAL A 471 -47.20 -0.69 -42.73
C VAL A 471 -46.16 -0.84 -41.63
N TYR A 472 -45.28 0.15 -41.46
CA TYR A 472 -44.15 0.06 -40.56
C TYR A 472 -43.71 1.43 -40.05
N THR A 473 -43.10 1.47 -38.87
CA THR A 473 -42.43 2.66 -38.32
C THR A 473 -41.00 2.74 -38.83
N ASP A 474 -40.42 3.94 -38.81
CA ASP A 474 -39.06 4.19 -39.31
C ASP A 474 -38.00 3.36 -38.59
N GLY A 475 -38.22 2.91 -37.35
CA GLY A 475 -37.36 1.98 -36.65
C GLY A 475 -37.06 0.67 -37.40
N VAL A 476 -37.90 0.26 -38.37
CA VAL A 476 -37.57 -0.83 -39.31
C VAL A 476 -36.43 -0.43 -40.25
N THR A 477 -36.55 0.72 -40.91
CA THR A 477 -35.58 1.22 -41.90
C THR A 477 -34.34 1.82 -41.25
N GLU A 478 -34.48 2.37 -40.06
CA GLU A 478 -33.40 2.98 -39.27
C GLU A 478 -32.70 1.98 -38.35
N ALA A 479 -33.13 0.70 -38.35
CA ALA A 479 -32.42 -0.37 -37.67
C ALA A 479 -30.94 -0.38 -38.11
N THR A 480 -30.04 -0.17 -37.15
CA THR A 480 -28.63 0.13 -37.41
C THR A 480 -27.74 -1.02 -36.96
N ASN A 481 -26.76 -1.41 -37.79
CA ASN A 481 -25.80 -2.44 -37.42
C ASN A 481 -24.55 -1.84 -36.71
N ALA A 482 -23.64 -2.70 -36.24
CA ALA A 482 -22.42 -2.28 -35.53
C ALA A 482 -21.45 -1.38 -36.33
N SER A 483 -21.68 -1.21 -37.64
CA SER A 483 -20.91 -0.33 -38.52
C SER A 483 -21.64 0.98 -38.83
N ASP A 484 -22.68 1.33 -38.06
CA ASP A 484 -23.54 2.51 -38.25
C ASP A 484 -24.22 2.57 -39.63
N VAL A 485 -24.52 1.41 -40.22
CA VAL A 485 -25.27 1.32 -41.50
C VAL A 485 -26.73 1.00 -41.21
N LEU A 486 -27.63 1.79 -41.78
CA LEU A 486 -29.08 1.59 -41.71
C LEU A 486 -29.55 0.40 -42.55
N PHE A 487 -30.60 -0.29 -42.09
CA PHE A 487 -31.24 -1.37 -42.82
C PHE A 487 -31.78 -0.85 -44.17
N GLY A 488 -32.52 0.26 -44.11
CA GLY A 488 -33.00 1.02 -45.26
C GLY A 488 -34.15 0.37 -46.02
N GLU A 489 -34.81 1.17 -46.86
CA GLU A 489 -35.95 0.75 -47.68
C GLU A 489 -35.60 -0.37 -48.67
N GLU A 490 -34.40 -0.37 -49.25
CA GLU A 490 -33.98 -1.41 -50.20
C GLU A 490 -33.99 -2.80 -49.57
N ARG A 491 -33.48 -2.94 -48.34
CA ARG A 491 -33.47 -4.23 -47.63
C ARG A 491 -34.84 -4.62 -47.13
N LEU A 492 -35.68 -3.64 -46.77
CA LEU A 492 -37.09 -3.90 -46.46
C LEU A 492 -37.80 -4.51 -47.66
N MET A 493 -37.63 -3.94 -48.86
CA MET A 493 -38.19 -4.50 -50.09
C MET A 493 -37.69 -5.92 -50.34
N THR A 494 -36.38 -6.17 -50.22
CA THR A 494 -35.81 -7.53 -50.34
C THR A 494 -36.37 -8.50 -49.28
N ALA A 495 -36.64 -8.04 -48.06
CA ALA A 495 -37.18 -8.88 -46.99
C ALA A 495 -38.66 -9.25 -47.22
N LEU A 496 -39.41 -8.39 -47.92
CA LEU A 496 -40.80 -8.63 -48.32
C LEU A 496 -40.88 -9.52 -49.57
N GLU A 497 -39.91 -9.43 -50.47
CA GLU A 497 -39.77 -10.37 -51.59
C GLU A 497 -39.64 -11.81 -51.07
N GLY A 498 -40.52 -12.71 -51.54
CA GLY A 498 -40.62 -14.09 -51.06
C GLY A 498 -41.68 -14.31 -49.97
N THR A 499 -42.36 -13.25 -49.53
CA THR A 499 -43.48 -13.34 -48.57
C THR A 499 -44.87 -13.33 -49.23
N GLN A 500 -44.94 -13.33 -50.57
CA GLN A 500 -46.19 -13.20 -51.35
C GLN A 500 -47.21 -14.32 -51.10
N ASP A 501 -46.76 -15.48 -50.61
CA ASP A 501 -47.59 -16.65 -50.33
C ASP A 501 -47.75 -16.92 -48.82
N LEU A 502 -47.19 -16.04 -47.96
CA LEU A 502 -47.22 -16.21 -46.51
C LEU A 502 -48.48 -15.62 -45.89
N ASP A 503 -48.87 -16.09 -44.70
CA ASP A 503 -49.87 -15.41 -43.88
C ASP A 503 -49.26 -14.14 -43.24
N ALA A 504 -50.09 -13.21 -42.76
CA ALA A 504 -49.64 -11.96 -42.16
C ALA A 504 -48.63 -12.16 -41.00
N PRO A 505 -48.84 -13.12 -40.06
CA PRO A 505 -47.87 -13.41 -39.01
C PRO A 505 -46.50 -13.88 -39.54
N ARG A 506 -46.48 -14.73 -40.58
CA ARG A 506 -45.23 -15.22 -41.18
C ARG A 506 -44.52 -14.12 -41.98
N THR A 507 -45.25 -13.19 -42.60
CA THR A 507 -44.66 -12.01 -43.24
C THR A 507 -43.91 -11.15 -42.22
N ILE A 508 -44.56 -10.77 -41.11
CA ILE A 508 -43.91 -10.00 -40.04
C ILE A 508 -42.68 -10.73 -39.50
N ARG A 509 -42.78 -12.03 -39.23
CA ARG A 509 -41.67 -12.84 -38.73
C ARG A 509 -40.50 -12.93 -39.71
N SER A 510 -40.80 -13.01 -41.01
CA SER A 510 -39.79 -13.00 -42.07
C SER A 510 -39.01 -11.69 -42.07
N VAL A 511 -39.71 -10.55 -42.06
CA VAL A 511 -39.09 -9.22 -42.04
C VAL A 511 -38.25 -9.04 -40.76
N ARG A 512 -38.80 -9.42 -39.59
CA ARG A 512 -38.07 -9.36 -38.32
C ARG A 512 -36.76 -10.14 -38.36
N LYS A 513 -36.78 -11.35 -38.93
CA LYS A 513 -35.57 -12.19 -39.06
C LYS A 513 -34.50 -11.55 -39.95
N HIS A 514 -34.90 -10.78 -40.98
CA HIS A 514 -33.96 -10.04 -41.82
C HIS A 514 -33.33 -8.88 -41.05
N ILE A 515 -34.13 -8.14 -40.26
CA ILE A 515 -33.65 -7.06 -39.39
C ILE A 515 -32.67 -7.62 -38.35
N ASP A 516 -33.06 -8.65 -37.60
CA ASP A 516 -32.22 -9.25 -36.55
C ASP A 516 -30.89 -9.77 -37.12
N ARG A 517 -30.91 -10.39 -38.31
CA ARG A 517 -29.69 -10.84 -38.99
C ARG A 517 -28.78 -9.69 -39.43
N PHE A 518 -29.36 -8.55 -39.80
CA PHE A 518 -28.60 -7.38 -40.24
C PHE A 518 -27.97 -6.63 -39.07
N VAL A 519 -28.74 -6.41 -38.00
CA VAL A 519 -28.32 -5.70 -36.78
C VAL A 519 -27.33 -6.54 -35.95
N SER A 520 -27.50 -7.87 -35.94
CA SER A 520 -26.67 -8.82 -35.20
C SER A 520 -26.68 -8.56 -33.69
N GLU A 521 -25.59 -8.04 -33.12
CA GLU A 521 -25.46 -7.78 -31.68
C GLU A 521 -25.62 -6.29 -31.32
N ALA A 522 -25.89 -5.41 -32.29
CA ALA A 522 -26.10 -4.00 -32.02
C ALA A 522 -27.41 -3.77 -31.24
N GLU A 523 -27.40 -2.81 -30.31
CA GLU A 523 -28.60 -2.44 -29.56
C GLU A 523 -29.66 -1.80 -30.48
N GLN A 524 -30.93 -2.06 -30.17
CA GLN A 524 -32.03 -1.46 -30.92
C GLN A 524 -32.06 0.05 -30.68
N PHE A 525 -31.99 0.82 -31.76
CA PHE A 525 -31.95 2.28 -31.68
C PHE A 525 -33.32 2.91 -31.45
N ASP A 526 -34.35 2.44 -32.17
CA ASP A 526 -35.73 2.92 -32.10
C ASP A 526 -36.76 1.82 -31.98
N ASP A 527 -37.99 2.17 -31.64
CA ASP A 527 -39.10 1.23 -31.57
C ASP A 527 -39.39 0.64 -32.96
N ILE A 528 -39.67 -0.67 -33.01
CA ILE A 528 -39.92 -1.36 -34.27
C ILE A 528 -41.37 -1.84 -34.29
N THR A 529 -42.19 -1.19 -35.09
CA THR A 529 -43.59 -1.56 -35.31
C THR A 529 -43.83 -1.95 -36.75
N MET A 530 -44.56 -3.05 -36.93
CA MET A 530 -44.94 -3.57 -38.24
C MET A 530 -46.37 -4.09 -38.19
N LEU A 531 -47.13 -3.85 -39.26
CA LEU A 531 -48.48 -4.35 -39.48
C LEU A 531 -48.57 -4.92 -40.89
N SER A 532 -49.09 -6.14 -40.99
CA SER A 532 -49.35 -6.83 -42.25
C SER A 532 -50.84 -7.14 -42.37
N PHE A 533 -51.46 -6.63 -43.42
CA PHE A 533 -52.85 -6.90 -43.79
C PHE A 533 -52.89 -7.61 -45.13
N VAL A 534 -53.72 -8.65 -45.25
CA VAL A 534 -53.88 -9.46 -46.46
C VAL A 534 -55.36 -9.57 -46.76
N LEU A 535 -55.74 -9.31 -48.02
CA LEU A 535 -57.07 -9.62 -48.54
C LEU A 535 -56.98 -10.94 -49.31
N PRO A 536 -57.44 -12.09 -48.77
CA PRO A 536 -57.25 -13.40 -49.41
C PRO A 536 -57.83 -13.50 -50.82
N ALA A 537 -57.20 -14.36 -51.64
CA ALA A 537 -57.55 -14.64 -53.03
C ALA A 537 -58.96 -15.23 -53.21
#